data_AF-S2ZQK9-F1
#
_entry.id   AF-S2ZQK9-F1
#
_cell.length_a   1.000
_cell.length_b   1.000
_cell.length_c   1.000
_cell.angle_alpha   90.00
_cell.angle_beta   90.00
_cell.angle_gamma   90.00
#
_symmetry.space_group_name_H-M   'P 1'
#
loop_
_entity.id
_entity.type
_entity.pdbx_description
1 polymer ?
#
loop_
_entity_poly.entity_id
_entity_poly.type
_entity_poly.pdbx_seq_one_letter_code
_entity_poly.pdbx_strand_id
1 'polypeptide(L)'
;MSGILGFGQRKDRDKGPHGDADKQLGNQGLKPGTRRLALRFCGEVQGVGFRWTAQIVADRVGCTGWVRNEFDGSVSMELQGTDEQIGLWFKGFAKTYAHRPLAYRIDEKRELAPIADERHFEVRF
;
A
#
# COMPACT_ATOMS: atom_id res chain seq x y z
N MET A 1 -55.23 30.25 23.51
CA MET A 1 -53.94 30.01 22.83
C MET A 1 -53.14 29.04 23.68
N SER A 2 -52.47 28.10 23.00
CA SER A 2 -51.90 26.81 23.41
C SER A 2 -51.44 26.59 24.84
N GLY A 3 -51.84 25.43 25.37
CA GLY A 3 -51.30 24.82 26.58
C GLY A 3 -49.88 24.30 26.40
N ILE A 4 -49.13 24.35 27.49
CA ILE A 4 -47.76 23.83 27.58
C ILE A 4 -47.87 22.42 28.17
N LEU A 5 -47.62 21.42 27.33
CA LEU A 5 -47.55 20.01 27.68
C LEU A 5 -46.15 19.70 28.26
N GLY A 6 -46.10 19.15 29.47
CA GLY A 6 -44.87 18.70 30.12
C GLY A 6 -44.50 17.26 29.74
N PHE A 7 -43.20 16.97 29.68
CA PHE A 7 -42.53 15.65 29.75
C PHE A 7 -41.04 15.99 29.94
N GLY A 8 -40.19 15.39 30.78
CA GLY A 8 -40.21 14.28 31.72
C GLY A 8 -38.73 14.14 32.18
N GLN A 9 -38.47 13.78 33.43
CA GLN A 9 -37.10 13.60 33.92
C GLN A 9 -36.59 12.15 33.80
N ARG A 10 -35.25 12.04 33.63
CA ARG A 10 -34.32 10.92 33.89
C ARG A 10 -34.07 9.89 32.76
N LYS A 11 -32.80 9.76 32.34
CA LYS A 11 -31.85 8.73 32.87
C LYS A 11 -30.47 8.85 32.22
N ASP A 12 -29.47 8.60 33.04
CA ASP A 12 -28.05 8.48 32.73
C ASP A 12 -27.76 7.48 31.60
N ARG A 13 -26.84 7.84 30.71
CA ARG A 13 -25.94 6.88 30.04
C ARG A 13 -24.60 7.55 29.74
N ASP A 14 -23.66 7.22 30.59
CA ASP A 14 -22.24 7.13 30.32
C ASP A 14 -21.96 6.43 28.97
N LYS A 15 -21.04 6.99 28.17
CA LYS A 15 -20.04 6.27 27.34
C LYS A 15 -19.16 7.25 26.55
N GLY A 16 -18.00 7.53 27.13
CA GLY A 16 -16.68 7.43 26.50
C GLY A 16 -16.31 8.37 25.34
N PRO A 17 -15.20 9.14 25.44
CA PRO A 17 -14.65 9.85 24.30
C PRO A 17 -14.14 8.87 23.23
N HIS A 18 -14.35 9.26 21.98
CA HIS A 18 -13.97 8.55 20.77
C HIS A 18 -12.45 8.28 20.73
N GLY A 19 -12.11 7.00 20.92
CA GLY A 19 -11.11 6.26 20.16
C GLY A 19 -9.75 6.90 19.96
N ASP A 20 -8.83 6.51 20.84
CA ASP A 20 -7.39 6.50 20.62
C ASP A 20 -7.02 5.90 19.25
N ALA A 21 -6.22 6.63 18.49
CA ALA A 21 -5.33 6.04 17.47
C ALA A 21 -4.01 6.80 17.51
N ASP A 22 -3.37 6.69 18.68
CA ASP A 22 -1.94 6.87 18.86
C ASP A 22 -1.23 5.96 17.85
N LYS A 23 -0.92 6.49 16.67
CA LYS A 23 0.01 5.84 15.73
C LYS A 23 1.40 6.00 16.32
N GLN A 24 1.68 5.16 17.32
CA GLN A 24 3.03 4.83 17.72
C GLN A 24 3.77 4.35 16.47
N LEU A 25 4.56 5.23 15.86
CA LEU A 25 5.69 4.86 15.01
C LEU A 25 6.79 4.27 15.92
N GLY A 26 6.44 3.20 16.62
CA GLY A 26 7.37 2.40 17.39
C GLY A 26 8.13 1.52 16.43
N ASN A 27 9.45 1.67 16.41
CA ASN A 27 10.47 0.75 15.90
C ASN A 27 9.96 -0.68 15.57
N GLN A 28 9.38 -0.87 14.38
CA GLN A 28 8.89 -2.19 13.97
C GLN A 28 10.01 -2.88 13.20
N GLY A 29 10.76 -3.74 13.90
CA GLY A 29 11.54 -4.79 13.23
C GLY A 29 10.66 -5.58 12.26
N LEU A 30 11.29 -6.24 11.29
CA LEU A 30 10.59 -6.99 10.24
C LEU A 30 9.43 -7.80 10.80
N LYS A 31 8.23 -7.59 10.27
CA LYS A 31 7.08 -8.43 10.63
C LYS A 31 7.40 -9.88 10.26
N PRO A 32 7.01 -10.88 11.07
CA PRO A 32 7.20 -12.28 10.72
C PRO A 32 6.59 -12.59 9.34
N GLY A 33 7.35 -13.27 8.48
CA GLY A 33 6.91 -13.57 7.11
C GLY A 33 7.05 -12.40 6.13
N THR A 34 7.79 -11.34 6.48
CA THR A 34 8.17 -10.30 5.51
C THR A 34 9.13 -10.90 4.48
N ARG A 35 8.84 -10.69 3.19
CA ARG A 35 9.73 -11.02 2.07
C ARG A 35 10.02 -9.77 1.26
N ARG A 36 11.15 -9.79 0.55
CA ARG A 36 11.52 -8.75 -0.42
C ARG A 36 11.67 -9.41 -1.79
N LEU A 37 10.97 -8.88 -2.77
CA LEU A 37 11.01 -9.36 -4.15
C LEU A 37 11.65 -8.30 -5.04
N ALA A 38 12.72 -8.65 -5.74
CA ALA A 38 13.23 -7.90 -6.87
C ALA A 38 12.55 -8.41 -8.15
N LEU A 39 11.94 -7.49 -8.88
CA LEU A 39 11.12 -7.74 -10.05
C LEU A 39 11.60 -6.84 -11.18
N ARG A 40 11.69 -7.40 -12.38
CA ARG A 40 11.95 -6.65 -13.60
C ARG A 40 10.79 -6.84 -14.56
N PHE A 41 10.27 -5.73 -15.06
CA PHE A 41 9.10 -5.67 -15.92
C PHE A 41 9.51 -5.16 -17.30
N CYS A 42 9.07 -5.85 -18.34
CA CYS A 42 9.31 -5.50 -19.74
C CYS A 42 7.98 -5.39 -20.50
N GLY A 43 7.95 -4.59 -21.56
CA GLY A 43 6.76 -4.36 -22.40
C GLY A 43 6.28 -2.92 -22.33
N GLU A 44 4.96 -2.70 -22.29
CA GLU A 44 4.34 -1.38 -22.15
C GLU A 44 4.43 -0.86 -20.71
N VAL A 45 5.66 -0.59 -20.24
CA VAL A 45 5.94 -0.22 -18.84
C VAL A 45 6.39 1.23 -18.66
N GLN A 46 6.73 1.94 -19.74
CA GLN A 46 7.11 3.36 -19.72
C GLN A 46 6.02 4.25 -20.34
N GLY A 47 5.86 5.47 -19.82
CA GLY A 47 4.84 6.42 -20.30
C GLY A 47 3.40 6.13 -19.84
N VAL A 48 3.19 5.07 -19.04
CA VAL A 48 1.86 4.60 -18.61
C VAL A 48 1.52 4.93 -17.15
N GLY A 49 2.36 5.71 -16.48
CA GLY A 49 2.21 6.01 -15.04
C GLY A 49 2.58 4.85 -14.12
N PHE A 50 3.32 3.83 -14.61
CA PHE A 50 3.69 2.63 -13.86
C PHE A 50 4.25 2.94 -12.47
N ARG A 51 5.29 3.79 -12.41
CA ARG A 51 5.99 4.15 -11.16
C ARG A 51 5.08 4.80 -10.13
N TRP A 52 4.23 5.73 -10.55
CA TRP A 52 3.29 6.44 -9.67
C TRP A 52 2.20 5.51 -9.15
N THR A 53 1.64 4.68 -10.02
CA THR A 53 0.66 3.66 -9.63
C THR A 53 1.27 2.65 -8.66
N ALA A 54 2.49 2.18 -8.92
CA ALA A 54 3.21 1.25 -8.05
C ALA A 54 3.38 1.81 -6.64
N GLN A 55 3.79 3.08 -6.53
CA GLN A 55 3.91 3.79 -5.26
C GLN A 55 2.57 3.92 -4.53
N ILE A 56 1.52 4.41 -5.20
CA ILE A 56 0.19 4.56 -4.58
C ILE A 56 -0.33 3.22 -4.04
N VAL A 57 -0.16 2.14 -4.80
CA VAL A 57 -0.63 0.83 -4.38
C VAL A 57 0.21 0.30 -3.21
N ALA A 58 1.54 0.50 -3.23
CA ALA A 58 2.43 0.12 -2.14
C ALA A 58 2.07 0.84 -0.83
N ASP A 59 1.84 2.15 -0.88
CA ASP A 59 1.46 2.95 0.27
C ASP A 59 0.12 2.49 0.86
N ARG A 60 -0.85 2.12 0.01
CA ARG A 60 -2.18 1.65 0.45
C ARG A 60 -2.14 0.30 1.16
N VAL A 61 -1.26 -0.61 0.75
CA VAL A 61 -1.16 -1.96 1.35
C VAL A 61 -0.07 -2.04 2.43
N GLY A 62 0.73 -0.98 2.59
CA GLY A 62 1.85 -0.92 3.52
C GLY A 62 3.06 -1.74 3.09
N CYS A 63 3.30 -1.84 1.77
CA CYS A 63 4.55 -2.38 1.22
C CYS A 63 5.61 -1.28 1.14
N THR A 64 6.88 -1.68 1.21
CA THR A 64 8.07 -0.82 1.12
C THR A 64 8.94 -1.25 -0.06
N GLY A 65 9.94 -0.44 -0.42
CA GLY A 65 10.86 -0.74 -1.51
C GLY A 65 11.02 0.43 -2.48
N TRP A 66 11.19 0.13 -3.76
CA TRP A 66 11.40 1.16 -4.77
C TRP A 66 11.02 0.71 -6.18
N VAL A 67 10.82 1.67 -7.08
CA VAL A 67 10.57 1.43 -8.51
C VAL A 67 11.39 2.40 -9.37
N ARG A 68 11.99 1.92 -10.47
CA ARG A 68 12.84 2.72 -11.37
C ARG A 68 12.60 2.33 -12.83
N ASN A 69 12.60 3.31 -13.72
CA ASN A 69 12.68 3.05 -15.15
C ASN A 69 14.15 2.81 -15.54
N GLU A 70 14.42 1.76 -16.28
CA GLU A 70 15.75 1.46 -16.81
C GLU A 70 15.95 2.08 -18.20
N PHE A 71 17.21 2.28 -18.59
CA PHE A 71 17.58 2.86 -19.88
C PHE A 71 17.18 1.98 -21.08
N ASP A 72 17.03 0.68 -20.88
CA ASP A 72 16.65 -0.28 -21.92
C ASP A 72 15.13 -0.35 -22.17
N GLY A 73 14.34 0.50 -21.50
CA GLY A 73 12.89 0.52 -21.61
C GLY A 73 12.16 -0.34 -20.56
N SER A 74 12.88 -1.11 -19.75
CA SER A 74 12.30 -1.91 -18.67
C SER A 74 12.01 -1.09 -17.41
N VAL A 75 11.34 -1.71 -16.44
CA VAL A 75 11.13 -1.17 -15.10
C VAL A 75 11.65 -2.17 -14.07
N SER A 76 12.58 -1.74 -13.23
CA SER A 76 13.03 -2.50 -12.06
C SER A 76 12.24 -2.07 -10.84
N MET A 77 11.89 -3.02 -9.99
CA MET A 77 11.17 -2.77 -8.75
C MET A 77 11.63 -3.71 -7.67
N GLU A 78 11.76 -3.19 -6.45
CA GLU A 78 11.82 -4.01 -5.25
C GLU A 78 10.57 -3.77 -4.41
N LEU A 79 9.94 -4.85 -3.98
CA LEU A 79 8.72 -4.81 -3.18
C LEU A 79 8.92 -5.66 -1.93
N GLN A 80 8.76 -5.04 -0.78
CA GLN A 80 8.92 -5.64 0.52
C GLN A 80 7.62 -5.56 1.32
N GLY A 81 7.19 -6.69 1.87
CA GLY A 81 5.99 -6.81 2.68
C GLY A 81 5.71 -8.28 3.05
N THR A 82 4.63 -8.53 3.80
CA THR A 82 4.15 -9.89 4.01
C THR A 82 3.55 -10.46 2.72
N ASP A 83 3.39 -11.79 2.66
CA ASP A 83 2.75 -12.47 1.53
C ASP A 83 1.37 -11.89 1.19
N GLU A 84 0.59 -11.56 2.21
CA GLU A 84 -0.71 -10.93 2.06
C GLU A 84 -0.59 -9.53 1.45
N GLN A 85 0.31 -8.69 1.95
CA GLN A 85 0.52 -7.34 1.43
C GLN A 85 1.00 -7.36 -0.02
N ILE A 86 1.93 -8.26 -0.35
CA ILE A 86 2.42 -8.45 -1.72
C ILE A 86 1.28 -8.91 -2.64
N GLY A 87 0.45 -9.87 -2.20
CA GLY A 87 -0.73 -10.32 -2.95
C GLY A 87 -1.74 -9.19 -3.19
N LEU A 88 -2.02 -8.39 -2.15
CA LEU A 88 -2.88 -7.21 -2.25
C LEU A 88 -2.29 -6.15 -3.19
N TRP A 89 -0.97 -5.98 -3.21
CA TRP A 89 -0.30 -5.08 -4.14
C TRP A 89 -0.56 -5.48 -5.59
N PHE A 90 -0.31 -6.74 -5.95
CA PHE A 90 -0.56 -7.21 -7.32
C PHE A 90 -2.03 -7.08 -7.73
N LYS A 91 -2.96 -7.41 -6.82
CA LYS A 91 -4.39 -7.26 -7.05
C LYS A 91 -4.78 -5.80 -7.26
N GLY A 92 -4.27 -4.89 -6.42
CA GLY A 92 -4.52 -3.45 -6.53
C GLY A 92 -3.94 -2.86 -7.81
N PHE A 93 -2.72 -3.25 -8.17
CA PHE A 93 -2.06 -2.82 -9.39
C PHE A 93 -2.82 -3.26 -10.64
N ALA A 94 -3.19 -4.55 -10.73
CA ALA A 94 -3.98 -5.08 -11.83
C ALA A 94 -5.35 -4.38 -11.96
N LYS A 95 -5.99 -4.07 -10.82
CA LYS A 95 -7.28 -3.36 -10.79
C LYS A 95 -7.18 -1.95 -11.37
N THR A 96 -6.09 -1.23 -11.14
CA THR A 96 -5.90 0.13 -11.69
C THR A 96 -5.92 0.13 -13.23
N TYR A 97 -5.44 -0.93 -13.86
CA TYR A 97 -5.39 -1.06 -15.32
C TYR A 97 -6.52 -1.95 -15.87
N ALA A 98 -7.58 -2.24 -15.11
CA ALA A 98 -8.65 -3.14 -15.55
C ALA A 98 -9.35 -2.66 -16.83
N HIS A 99 -9.49 -1.34 -17.02
CA HIS A 99 -10.12 -0.75 -18.20
C HIS A 99 -9.19 -0.68 -19.42
N ARG A 100 -7.88 -0.70 -19.20
CA ARG A 100 -6.86 -0.70 -20.25
C ARG A 100 -5.65 -1.52 -19.77
N PRO A 101 -5.68 -2.85 -19.94
CA PRO A 101 -4.61 -3.71 -19.46
C PRO A 101 -3.28 -3.33 -20.09
N LEU A 102 -2.24 -3.27 -19.26
CA LEU A 102 -0.88 -3.05 -19.74
C LEU A 102 -0.33 -4.36 -20.30
N ALA A 103 0.22 -4.31 -21.52
CA ALA A 103 0.94 -5.44 -22.09
C ALA A 103 2.36 -5.50 -21.50
N TYR A 104 2.51 -6.08 -20.31
CA TYR A 104 3.81 -6.32 -19.68
C TYR A 104 4.05 -7.80 -19.37
N ARG A 105 5.32 -8.15 -19.21
CA ARG A 105 5.78 -9.43 -18.67
C ARG A 105 6.82 -9.19 -17.58
N ILE A 106 6.89 -10.10 -16.62
CA ILE A 106 7.97 -10.15 -15.65
C ILE A 106 9.04 -11.06 -16.25
N ASP A 107 10.21 -10.51 -16.58
CA ASP A 107 11.32 -11.27 -17.14
C ASP A 107 12.24 -11.84 -16.04
N GLU A 108 12.34 -11.15 -14.91
CA GLU A 108 13.08 -11.61 -13.74
C GLU A 108 12.26 -11.44 -12.46
N LYS A 109 12.32 -12.46 -11.60
CA LYS A 109 11.84 -12.44 -10.23
C LYS A 109 12.90 -13.07 -9.33
N ARG A 110 13.35 -12.33 -8.33
CA ARG A 110 14.31 -12.78 -7.32
C ARG A 110 13.82 -12.46 -5.93
N GLU A 111 14.06 -13.35 -4.99
CA GLU A 111 13.82 -13.11 -3.58
C GLU A 111 15.10 -12.56 -2.93
N LEU A 112 14.97 -11.48 -2.20
CA LEU A 112 16.06 -10.79 -1.52
C LEU A 112 15.84 -10.84 0.00
N ALA A 113 16.92 -10.63 0.76
CA ALA A 113 16.81 -10.43 2.19
C ALA A 113 16.00 -9.15 2.49
N PRO A 114 14.98 -9.21 3.36
CA PRO A 114 14.27 -8.02 3.78
C PRO A 114 15.18 -7.04 4.54
N ILE A 115 14.94 -5.75 4.34
CA ILE A 115 15.66 -4.65 5.00
C ILE A 115 14.82 -4.19 6.19
N ALA A 116 15.35 -4.35 7.41
CA ALA A 116 14.60 -4.10 8.64
C ALA A 116 14.17 -2.64 8.83
N ASP A 117 15.00 -1.69 8.39
CA ASP A 117 14.76 -0.26 8.57
C ASP A 117 14.11 0.43 7.35
N GLU A 118 13.68 -0.33 6.33
CA GLU A 118 13.03 0.25 5.17
C GLU A 118 11.58 0.63 5.49
N ARG A 119 11.26 1.92 5.40
CA ARG A 119 9.97 2.49 5.87
C ARG A 119 9.06 3.00 4.77
N HIS A 120 9.58 3.20 3.56
CA HIS A 120 8.86 3.87 2.48
C HIS A 120 8.99 3.12 1.16
N PHE A 121 8.06 3.41 0.24
CA PHE A 121 8.18 3.03 -1.15
C PHE A 121 8.57 4.25 -2.00
N GLU A 122 9.68 4.17 -2.71
CA GLU A 122 10.25 5.31 -3.43
C GLU A 122 10.23 5.14 -4.95
N VAL A 123 9.91 6.24 -5.64
CA VAL A 123 10.11 6.34 -7.09
C VAL A 123 11.51 6.86 -7.37
N ARG A 124 12.35 6.03 -7.99
CA ARG A 124 13.71 6.38 -8.43
C ARG A 124 13.71 6.82 -9.90
N PHE A 125 14.70 7.63 -10.25
CA PHE A 125 14.92 8.19 -11.58
C PHE A 125 16.27 7.74 -12.13
#